data_AF-A0A960IH79-F1
#
_entry.id   AF-A0A960IH79-F1
#
_cell.length_a   1.000
_cell.length_b   1.000
_cell.length_c   1.000
_cell.angle_alpha   90.00
_cell.angle_beta   90.00
_cell.angle_gamma   90.00
#
_symmetry.space_group_name_H-M   'P 1'
#
loop_
_entity.id
_entity.type
_entity.pdbx_description
1 polymer ?
#
loop_
_entity_poly.entity_id
_entity_poly.type
_entity_poly.pdbx_seq_one_letter_code
_entity_poly.pdbx_strand_id
1 'polypeptide(L)'
;MPSTTIAPAAGRLGVLTPGLGAVASTFVAGVLSARAGHTVPVGSLSQLAHIRLGERSEDRNPLIRDFVPLAALDDLVFGGWDPISANALEAARTAGVLEERDLAPISGELEGVVAMDAVFDQRWVSKLTGTRVKTAPTKFELAEALIADIERFRVDNDCDRLSMVWCGSTEAYQMASEVHASVAAFEEGLKRSDENIAPSQIYAYAALVSGVPFANGAPNLSVDTPAMVELAREREVPIAGKDFKTGQTFMKTLLAPGLKARMLGLRGWYSTNILGNRDGEVLDDPENFKTKEVSKLGVLDTILQPELYPELYGNIDHVVRINYYPPRGDNKEGWD
;
A
#
# COMPACT_ATOMS: atom_id res chain seq x y z
N MET A 1 17.22 -24.59 -6.47
CA MET A 1 16.39 -23.89 -7.48
C MET A 1 17.28 -22.89 -8.17
N PRO A 2 17.32 -22.83 -9.52
CA PRO A 2 18.08 -21.77 -10.20
C PRO A 2 17.45 -20.43 -9.78
N SER A 3 18.23 -19.53 -9.18
CA SER A 3 17.69 -18.26 -8.68
C SER A 3 17.12 -17.45 -9.84
N THR A 4 15.92 -16.90 -9.66
CA THR A 4 15.38 -15.86 -10.54
C THR A 4 16.46 -14.81 -10.80
N THR A 5 16.84 -14.66 -12.06
CA THR A 5 17.81 -13.63 -12.43
C THR A 5 17.09 -12.29 -12.33
N ILE A 6 17.56 -11.41 -11.43
CA ILE A 6 16.99 -10.07 -11.30
C ILE A 6 17.19 -9.34 -12.62
N ALA A 7 16.09 -9.07 -13.33
CA ALA A 7 16.14 -8.36 -14.60
C ALA A 7 16.73 -6.96 -14.38
N PRO A 8 17.58 -6.45 -15.30
CA PRO A 8 18.06 -5.08 -15.26
C PRO A 8 16.89 -4.09 -15.18
N ALA A 9 17.10 -2.94 -14.56
CA ALA A 9 16.11 -1.87 -14.50
C ALA A 9 15.98 -1.08 -15.83
N ALA A 10 16.04 -1.79 -16.96
CA ALA A 10 15.82 -1.25 -18.29
C ALA A 10 14.34 -1.37 -18.69
N GLY A 11 13.96 -0.63 -19.72
CA GLY A 11 12.61 -0.68 -20.28
C GLY A 11 11.54 -0.07 -19.38
N ARG A 12 10.28 -0.15 -19.82
CA ARG A 12 9.15 0.47 -19.11
C ARG A 12 8.73 -0.36 -17.91
N LEU A 13 8.51 0.31 -16.78
CA LEU A 13 7.97 -0.28 -15.56
C LEU A 13 6.52 0.16 -15.38
N GLY A 14 5.61 -0.79 -15.54
CA GLY A 14 4.21 -0.60 -15.18
C GLY A 14 4.02 -0.64 -13.66
N VAL A 15 3.35 0.37 -13.11
CA VAL A 15 2.96 0.43 -11.70
C VAL A 15 1.44 0.38 -11.60
N LEU A 16 0.94 -0.74 -11.10
CA LEU A 16 -0.48 -1.05 -11.00
C LEU A 16 -0.99 -0.79 -9.58
N THR A 17 -2.06 -0.02 -9.44
CA THR A 17 -2.66 0.30 -8.14
C THR A 17 -4.13 -0.12 -8.08
N PRO A 18 -4.48 -1.21 -7.37
CA PRO A 18 -5.86 -1.44 -6.93
C PRO A 18 -6.24 -0.33 -5.96
N GLY A 19 -7.19 0.51 -6.34
CA GLY A 19 -7.55 1.78 -5.71
C GLY A 19 -6.76 2.97 -6.29
N LEU A 20 -7.45 3.88 -6.97
CA LEU A 20 -6.91 5.15 -7.49
C LEU A 20 -7.18 6.35 -6.56
N GLY A 21 -7.62 6.12 -5.33
CA GLY A 21 -7.96 7.15 -4.34
C GLY A 21 -6.80 8.10 -3.97
N ALA A 22 -6.93 8.80 -2.84
CA ALA A 22 -6.04 9.90 -2.47
C ALA A 22 -4.54 9.57 -2.58
N VAL A 23 -4.11 8.40 -2.10
CA VAL A 23 -2.70 7.99 -2.15
C VAL A 23 -2.21 7.76 -3.57
N ALA A 24 -2.90 6.92 -4.35
CA ALA A 24 -2.47 6.53 -5.69
C ALA A 24 -2.52 7.71 -6.67
N SER A 25 -3.63 8.46 -6.70
CA SER A 25 -3.76 9.64 -7.55
C SER A 25 -2.72 10.73 -7.25
N THR A 26 -2.42 10.98 -5.97
CA THR A 26 -1.36 11.91 -5.56
C THR A 26 0.03 11.39 -5.93
N PHE A 27 0.27 10.09 -5.78
CA PHE A 27 1.53 9.47 -6.22
C PHE A 27 1.76 9.62 -7.72
N VAL A 28 0.76 9.30 -8.54
CA VAL A 28 0.81 9.46 -10.00
C VAL A 28 1.05 10.94 -10.34
N ALA A 29 0.26 11.86 -9.77
CA ALA A 29 0.42 13.29 -10.01
C ALA A 29 1.81 13.82 -9.63
N GLY A 30 2.34 13.40 -8.47
CA GLY A 30 3.66 13.78 -8.01
C GLY A 30 4.79 13.29 -8.93
N VAL A 31 4.69 12.06 -9.44
CA VAL A 31 5.66 11.54 -10.42
C VAL A 31 5.58 12.30 -11.73
N LEU A 32 4.38 12.51 -12.28
CA LEU A 32 4.20 13.23 -13.55
C LEU A 32 4.74 14.66 -13.45
N SER A 33 4.45 15.34 -12.35
CA SER A 33 4.92 16.70 -12.08
C SER A 33 6.45 16.77 -11.95
N ALA A 34 7.06 15.82 -11.23
CA ALA A 34 8.51 15.75 -11.07
C ALA A 34 9.21 15.43 -12.39
N ARG A 35 8.66 14.50 -13.16
CA ARG A 35 9.15 14.12 -14.49
C ARG A 35 9.11 15.29 -15.48
N ALA A 36 8.03 16.07 -15.47
CA ALA A 36 7.89 17.28 -16.28
C ALA A 36 8.76 18.47 -15.81
N GLY A 37 9.53 18.30 -14.72
CA GLY A 37 10.38 19.34 -14.15
C GLY A 37 9.60 20.46 -13.45
N HIS A 38 8.32 20.25 -13.16
CA HIS A 38 7.49 21.23 -12.44
C HIS A 38 7.76 21.24 -10.94
N THR A 39 8.13 20.10 -10.37
CA THR A 39 8.39 19.96 -8.93
C THR A 39 9.62 19.10 -8.65
N VAL A 40 10.16 19.24 -7.45
CA VAL A 40 11.19 18.33 -6.90
C VAL A 40 10.45 17.25 -6.10
N PRO A 41 10.83 15.95 -6.19
CA PRO A 41 10.16 14.85 -5.50
C PRO A 41 10.49 14.81 -3.99
N VAL A 42 10.15 15.90 -3.28
CA VAL A 42 10.39 16.06 -1.84
C VAL A 42 9.65 14.98 -1.06
N GLY A 43 10.35 14.37 -0.09
CA GLY A 43 9.86 13.24 0.70
C GLY A 43 10.21 11.86 0.12
N SER A 44 10.72 11.78 -1.11
CA SER A 44 11.15 10.51 -1.71
C SER A 44 12.58 10.15 -1.34
N LEU A 45 12.74 9.06 -0.57
CA LEU A 45 14.05 8.54 -0.18
C LEU A 45 14.87 8.08 -1.39
N SER A 46 14.27 7.36 -2.33
CA SER A 46 15.00 6.87 -3.51
C SER A 46 15.48 8.00 -4.42
N GLN A 47 14.76 9.11 -4.47
CA GLN A 47 15.07 10.22 -5.37
C GLN A 47 16.00 11.28 -4.78
N LEU A 48 15.96 11.51 -3.45
CA LEU A 48 16.68 12.62 -2.82
C LEU A 48 17.70 12.22 -1.75
N ALA A 49 17.66 10.99 -1.23
CA ALA A 49 18.60 10.59 -0.20
C ALA A 49 19.93 10.13 -0.80
N HIS A 50 21.00 10.34 -0.03
CA HIS A 50 22.33 9.82 -0.33
C HIS A 50 22.61 8.57 0.50
N ILE A 51 23.39 7.64 -0.05
CA ILE A 51 23.86 6.44 0.64
C ILE A 51 25.35 6.58 0.98
N ARG A 52 25.72 6.37 2.25
CA ARG A 52 27.14 6.40 2.64
C ARG A 52 27.83 5.09 2.24
N LEU A 53 28.93 5.21 1.50
CA LEU A 53 29.82 4.11 1.15
C LEU A 53 31.15 4.28 1.89
N GLY A 54 31.71 3.18 2.42
CA GLY A 54 33.01 3.20 3.08
C GLY A 54 33.03 3.98 4.41
N GLU A 55 34.21 4.44 4.78
CA GLU A 55 34.44 5.20 6.00
C GLU A 55 33.92 6.64 5.90
N ARG A 56 33.65 7.26 7.06
CA ARG A 56 33.17 8.66 7.12
C ARG A 56 34.16 9.66 6.53
N SER A 57 35.45 9.36 6.57
CA SER A 57 36.54 10.18 6.05
C SER A 57 36.60 10.23 4.52
N GLU A 58 35.98 9.28 3.82
CA GLU A 58 36.05 9.18 2.36
C GLU A 58 35.08 10.12 1.62
N ASP A 59 34.08 10.68 2.32
CA ASP A 59 33.02 11.53 1.77
C ASP A 59 32.29 10.94 0.54
N ARG A 60 32.18 9.61 0.48
CA ARG A 60 31.51 8.89 -0.61
C ARG A 60 30.04 8.71 -0.30
N ASN A 61 29.25 9.72 -0.66
CA ASN A 61 27.82 9.76 -0.41
C ASN A 61 27.04 10.04 -1.71
N PRO A 62 27.00 9.13 -2.71
CA PRO A 62 26.20 9.33 -3.92
C PRO A 62 24.69 9.30 -3.63
N LEU A 63 23.88 9.87 -4.53
CA LEU A 63 22.42 9.70 -4.49
C LEU A 63 22.07 8.22 -4.65
N ILE A 64 21.02 7.77 -3.94
CA ILE A 64 20.57 6.37 -4.03
C ILE A 64 20.23 6.00 -5.48
N ARG A 65 19.50 6.87 -6.20
CA ARG A 65 19.14 6.67 -7.62
C ARG A 65 20.34 6.60 -8.57
N ASP A 66 21.49 7.17 -8.20
CA ASP A 66 22.71 7.12 -9.01
C ASP A 66 23.58 5.90 -8.64
N PHE A 67 23.29 5.25 -7.52
CA PHE A 67 24.04 4.11 -7.00
C PHE A 67 23.38 2.76 -7.33
N VAL A 68 22.05 2.67 -7.22
CA VAL A 68 21.28 1.45 -7.49
C VAL A 68 20.58 1.58 -8.83
N PRO A 69 20.55 0.55 -9.69
CA PRO A 69 19.82 0.59 -10.95
C PRO A 69 18.30 0.58 -10.67
N LEU A 70 17.72 1.78 -10.53
CA LEU A 70 16.28 2.00 -10.41
C LEU A 70 15.69 2.42 -11.76
N ALA A 71 14.41 2.12 -12.00
CA ALA A 71 13.70 2.68 -13.14
C ALA A 71 13.65 4.21 -13.01
N ALA A 72 13.90 4.94 -14.09
CA ALA A 72 13.75 6.39 -14.09
C ALA A 72 12.28 6.78 -13.96
N LEU A 73 11.99 8.00 -13.51
CA LEU A 73 10.61 8.50 -13.47
C LEU A 73 9.98 8.55 -14.87
N ASP A 74 10.79 8.74 -15.91
CA ASP A 74 10.39 8.69 -17.32
C ASP A 74 9.97 7.29 -17.80
N ASP A 75 10.47 6.24 -17.15
CA ASP A 75 10.19 4.85 -17.52
C ASP A 75 8.93 4.30 -16.83
N LEU A 76 8.33 5.05 -15.90
CA LEU A 76 7.15 4.62 -15.16
C LEU A 76 5.88 4.82 -15.98
N VAL A 77 5.06 3.77 -16.06
CA VAL A 77 3.72 3.81 -16.67
C VAL A 77 2.69 3.40 -15.63
N PHE A 78 1.59 4.14 -15.51
CA PHE A 78 0.61 3.92 -14.45
C PHE A 78 -0.66 3.27 -14.97
N GLY A 79 -1.18 2.32 -14.19
CA GLY A 79 -2.48 1.72 -14.38
C GLY A 79 -3.11 1.39 -13.04
N GLY A 80 -4.42 1.13 -13.03
CA GLY A 80 -5.08 0.79 -11.79
C GLY A 80 -6.53 0.40 -11.98
N TRP A 81 -7.10 -0.08 -10.89
CA TRP A 81 -8.52 -0.41 -10.79
C TRP A 81 -9.15 0.51 -9.76
N ASP A 82 -10.37 0.99 -10.01
CA ASP A 82 -11.09 1.76 -9.00
C ASP A 82 -12.59 1.52 -9.14
N PRO A 83 -13.31 1.21 -8.04
CA PRO A 83 -14.74 0.98 -8.11
C PRO A 83 -15.57 2.27 -8.27
N ILE A 84 -14.95 3.46 -8.16
CA ILE A 84 -15.64 4.75 -8.08
C ILE A 84 -15.20 5.68 -9.22
N SER A 85 -13.91 6.01 -9.29
CA SER A 85 -13.39 7.06 -10.18
C SER A 85 -13.09 6.52 -11.57
N ALA A 86 -13.36 7.29 -12.64
CA ALA A 86 -13.13 6.82 -14.01
C ALA A 86 -11.66 6.90 -14.45
N ASN A 87 -10.89 7.83 -13.89
CA ASN A 87 -9.47 8.04 -14.17
C ASN A 87 -8.75 8.71 -12.99
N ALA A 88 -7.42 8.81 -13.08
CA ALA A 88 -6.62 9.39 -12.01
C ALA A 88 -6.83 10.90 -11.80
N LEU A 89 -7.22 11.67 -12.83
CA LEU A 89 -7.53 13.10 -12.69
C LEU A 89 -8.80 13.32 -11.84
N GLU A 90 -9.86 12.58 -12.13
CA GLU A 90 -11.11 12.62 -11.37
C GLU A 90 -10.86 12.20 -9.92
N ALA A 91 -10.07 11.13 -9.72
CA ALA A 91 -9.70 10.67 -8.40
C ALA A 91 -8.88 11.73 -7.63
N ALA A 92 -7.90 12.38 -8.28
CA ALA A 92 -7.08 13.43 -7.68
C ALA A 92 -7.91 14.65 -7.24
N ARG A 93 -8.81 15.12 -8.11
CA ARG A 93 -9.71 16.24 -7.80
C ARG A 93 -10.68 15.89 -6.67
N THR A 94 -11.20 14.67 -6.67
CA THR A 94 -12.09 14.18 -5.60
C THR A 94 -11.37 14.05 -4.27
N ALA A 95 -10.11 13.59 -4.28
CA ALA A 95 -9.30 13.46 -3.08
C ALA A 95 -8.96 14.81 -2.45
N GLY A 96 -8.83 15.87 -3.25
CA GLY A 96 -8.60 17.23 -2.77
C GLY A 96 -7.26 17.42 -2.05
N VAL A 97 -6.27 16.58 -2.37
CA VAL A 97 -4.90 16.66 -1.81
C VAL A 97 -4.10 17.75 -2.51
N LEU A 98 -4.21 17.80 -3.84
CA LEU A 98 -3.55 18.77 -4.71
C LEU A 98 -4.57 19.79 -5.22
N GLU A 99 -4.12 21.03 -5.44
CA GLU A 99 -4.97 22.10 -5.97
C GLU A 99 -4.94 22.11 -7.51
N GLU A 100 -5.90 22.79 -8.15
CA GLU A 100 -5.94 22.86 -9.62
C GLU A 100 -4.68 23.48 -10.23
N ARG A 101 -3.98 24.37 -9.51
CA ARG A 101 -2.68 24.90 -9.95
C ARG A 101 -1.60 23.82 -10.08
N ASP A 102 -1.70 22.75 -9.29
CA ASP A 102 -0.76 21.64 -9.26
C ASP A 102 -1.15 20.60 -10.32
N LEU A 103 -2.46 20.39 -10.52
CA LEU A 103 -3.01 19.39 -11.44
C LEU A 103 -3.08 19.87 -12.90
N ALA A 104 -3.38 21.15 -13.14
CA ALA A 104 -3.61 21.68 -14.49
C ALA A 104 -2.45 21.40 -15.47
N PRO A 105 -1.16 21.55 -15.09
CA PRO A 105 -0.03 21.27 -15.98
C PRO A 105 0.08 19.80 -16.44
N ILE A 106 -0.46 18.87 -15.66
CA ILE A 106 -0.35 17.41 -15.89
C ILE A 106 -1.71 16.74 -16.13
N SER A 107 -2.76 17.54 -16.33
CA SER A 107 -4.15 17.06 -16.32
C SER A 107 -4.44 16.07 -17.44
N GLY A 108 -3.93 16.31 -18.66
CA GLY A 108 -4.10 15.39 -19.78
C GLY A 108 -3.45 14.02 -19.55
N GLU A 109 -2.32 13.99 -18.86
CA GLU A 109 -1.63 12.74 -18.52
C GLU A 109 -2.36 11.97 -17.41
N LEU A 110 -2.86 12.67 -16.39
CA LEU A 110 -3.69 12.08 -15.33
C LEU A 110 -5.02 11.54 -15.87
N GLU A 111 -5.66 12.24 -16.80
CA GLU A 111 -6.89 11.79 -17.46
C GLU A 111 -6.64 10.53 -18.30
N GLY A 112 -5.45 10.42 -18.90
CA GLY A 112 -5.00 9.25 -19.66
C GLY A 112 -4.82 7.99 -18.81
N VAL A 113 -4.68 8.10 -17.49
CA VAL A 113 -4.66 6.94 -16.57
C VAL A 113 -6.10 6.53 -16.25
N VAL A 114 -6.70 5.78 -17.17
CA VAL A 114 -8.08 5.30 -17.08
C VAL A 114 -8.18 4.11 -16.13
N ALA A 115 -9.15 4.17 -15.21
CA ALA A 115 -9.41 3.10 -14.25
C ALA A 115 -10.05 1.88 -14.94
N MET A 116 -9.50 0.70 -14.67
CA MET A 116 -10.14 -0.57 -14.98
C MET A 116 -11.23 -0.88 -13.94
N ASP A 117 -12.27 -1.61 -14.34
CA ASP A 117 -13.32 -2.07 -13.41
C ASP A 117 -12.71 -2.95 -12.31
N ALA A 118 -13.01 -2.65 -11.05
CA ALA A 118 -12.37 -3.29 -9.90
C ALA A 118 -13.08 -4.58 -9.47
N VAL A 119 -12.32 -5.53 -8.93
CA VAL A 119 -12.88 -6.51 -7.98
C VAL A 119 -13.15 -5.78 -6.67
N PHE A 120 -14.41 -5.71 -6.27
CA PHE A 120 -14.87 -4.97 -5.08
C PHE A 120 -16.04 -5.71 -4.43
N ASP A 121 -16.00 -5.84 -3.10
CA ASP A 121 -17.07 -6.42 -2.30
C ASP A 121 -17.36 -5.47 -1.12
N GLN A 122 -18.55 -4.88 -1.12
CA GLN A 122 -18.98 -3.88 -0.14
C GLN A 122 -18.97 -4.43 1.30
N ARG A 123 -19.05 -5.75 1.50
CA ARG A 123 -18.95 -6.34 2.84
C ARG A 123 -17.61 -6.03 3.52
N TRP A 124 -16.53 -5.89 2.76
CA TRP A 124 -15.21 -5.56 3.30
C TRP A 124 -15.02 -4.06 3.52
N VAL A 125 -15.81 -3.22 2.84
CA VAL A 125 -15.71 -1.76 2.90
C VAL A 125 -17.13 -1.17 2.86
N SER A 126 -17.87 -1.33 3.96
CA SER A 126 -19.32 -1.10 4.07
C SER A 126 -19.78 0.28 3.61
N LYS A 127 -18.95 1.30 3.87
CA LYS A 127 -19.21 2.72 3.59
C LYS A 127 -19.12 3.10 2.12
N LEU A 128 -18.57 2.24 1.27
CA LEU A 128 -18.38 2.55 -0.15
C LEU A 128 -19.36 1.79 -1.04
N THR A 129 -19.87 2.45 -2.08
CA THR A 129 -20.65 1.82 -3.14
C THR A 129 -19.86 1.87 -4.44
N GLY A 130 -19.58 0.71 -5.01
CA GLY A 130 -18.87 0.60 -6.29
C GLY A 130 -19.83 0.68 -7.47
N THR A 131 -19.47 1.49 -8.47
CA THR A 131 -20.18 1.60 -9.76
C THR A 131 -19.41 0.95 -10.91
N ARG A 132 -18.09 0.81 -10.77
CA ARG A 132 -17.17 0.23 -11.76
C ARG A 132 -16.62 -1.11 -11.24
N VAL A 133 -17.50 -2.10 -11.11
CA VAL A 133 -17.21 -3.36 -10.42
C VAL A 133 -17.31 -4.53 -11.40
N LYS A 134 -16.28 -5.38 -11.41
CA LYS A 134 -16.28 -6.63 -12.17
C LYS A 134 -17.34 -7.59 -11.64
N THR A 135 -17.98 -8.31 -12.54
CA THR A 135 -18.90 -9.40 -12.20
C THR A 135 -18.40 -10.70 -12.80
N ALA A 136 -18.41 -11.76 -12.01
CA ALA A 136 -18.15 -13.13 -12.48
C ALA A 136 -18.87 -14.13 -11.55
N PRO A 137 -19.16 -15.36 -12.02
CA PRO A 137 -19.82 -16.38 -11.21
C PRO A 137 -19.02 -16.78 -9.95
N THR A 138 -17.69 -16.81 -10.05
CA THR A 138 -16.79 -17.23 -8.97
C THR A 138 -15.68 -16.22 -8.68
N LYS A 139 -15.13 -16.25 -7.46
CA LYS A 139 -13.92 -15.48 -7.13
C LYS A 139 -12.70 -15.92 -7.94
N PHE A 140 -12.67 -17.19 -8.38
CA PHE A 140 -11.65 -17.68 -9.29
C PHE A 140 -11.72 -16.98 -10.66
N GLU A 141 -12.90 -16.86 -11.25
CA GLU A 141 -13.08 -16.14 -12.52
C GLU A 141 -12.81 -14.63 -12.37
N LEU A 142 -13.07 -14.04 -11.19
CA LEU A 142 -12.62 -12.68 -10.88
C LEU A 142 -11.09 -12.57 -10.87
N ALA A 143 -10.39 -13.57 -10.33
CA ALA A 143 -8.93 -13.63 -10.37
C ALA A 143 -8.41 -13.77 -11.81
N GLU A 144 -9.03 -14.63 -12.63
CA GLU A 144 -8.68 -14.77 -14.05
C GLU A 144 -8.90 -13.47 -14.82
N ALA A 145 -9.97 -12.73 -14.53
CA ALA A 145 -10.21 -11.41 -15.11
C ALA A 145 -9.13 -10.39 -14.72
N LEU A 146 -8.64 -10.42 -13.47
CA LEU A 146 -7.52 -9.58 -13.05
C LEU A 146 -6.20 -9.99 -13.72
N ILE A 147 -5.93 -11.28 -13.88
CA ILE A 147 -4.76 -11.79 -14.62
C ILE A 147 -4.80 -11.30 -16.07
N ALA A 148 -5.96 -11.37 -16.72
CA ALA A 148 -6.16 -10.88 -18.08
C ALA A 148 -5.96 -9.35 -18.19
N ASP A 149 -6.41 -8.59 -17.19
CA ASP A 149 -6.18 -7.15 -17.11
C ASP A 149 -4.70 -6.80 -16.96
N ILE A 150 -3.98 -7.52 -16.08
CA ILE A 150 -2.54 -7.33 -15.86
C ILE A 150 -1.77 -7.55 -17.17
N GLU A 151 -2.04 -8.64 -17.88
CA GLU A 151 -1.37 -8.95 -19.14
C GLU A 151 -1.74 -7.97 -20.25
N ARG A 152 -3.02 -7.61 -20.37
CA ARG A 152 -3.47 -6.61 -21.34
C ARG A 152 -2.79 -5.26 -21.08
N PHE A 153 -2.74 -4.80 -19.84
CA PHE A 153 -2.04 -3.57 -19.49
C PHE A 153 -0.56 -3.64 -19.87
N ARG A 154 0.11 -4.77 -19.59
CA ARG A 154 1.51 -4.98 -19.93
C ARG A 154 1.77 -4.83 -21.43
N VAL A 155 0.95 -5.47 -22.25
CA VAL A 155 1.07 -5.47 -23.71
C VAL A 155 0.71 -4.11 -24.29
N ASP A 156 -0.43 -3.54 -23.91
CA ASP A 156 -0.94 -2.28 -24.47
C ASP A 156 -0.02 -1.09 -24.17
N ASN A 157 0.74 -1.15 -23.08
CA ASN A 157 1.66 -0.09 -22.65
C ASN A 157 3.13 -0.38 -22.94
N ASP A 158 3.44 -1.50 -23.60
CA ASP A 158 4.81 -1.95 -23.90
C ASP A 158 5.69 -2.01 -22.64
N CYS A 159 5.16 -2.61 -21.56
CA CYS A 159 5.87 -2.74 -20.29
C CYS A 159 6.69 -4.02 -20.25
N ASP A 160 8.00 -3.88 -20.02
CA ASP A 160 8.90 -5.01 -19.80
C ASP A 160 8.68 -5.65 -18.42
N ARG A 161 8.30 -4.83 -17.44
CA ARG A 161 8.15 -5.22 -16.03
C ARG A 161 6.92 -4.55 -15.43
N LEU A 162 6.34 -5.21 -14.44
CA LEU A 162 5.23 -4.69 -13.66
C LEU A 162 5.54 -4.74 -12.16
N SER A 163 4.86 -3.88 -11.40
CA SER A 163 4.74 -3.97 -9.96
C SER A 163 3.31 -3.59 -9.56
N MET A 164 2.81 -4.17 -8.48
CA MET A 164 1.48 -3.88 -7.95
C MET A 164 1.57 -3.39 -6.51
N VAL A 165 0.87 -2.30 -6.20
CA VAL A 165 0.78 -1.76 -4.84
C VAL A 165 -0.69 -1.55 -4.50
N TRP A 166 -1.19 -2.28 -3.50
CA TRP A 166 -2.54 -2.09 -2.99
C TRP A 166 -2.68 -0.71 -2.35
N CYS A 167 -3.52 0.12 -2.95
CA CYS A 167 -3.89 1.46 -2.48
C CYS A 167 -5.42 1.56 -2.24
N GLY A 168 -6.09 0.41 -2.19
CA GLY A 168 -7.52 0.31 -1.92
C GLY A 168 -7.83 0.62 -0.46
N SER A 169 -9.11 0.83 -0.19
CA SER A 169 -9.59 1.06 1.18
C SER A 169 -9.22 -0.10 2.11
N THR A 170 -8.98 0.23 3.38
CA THR A 170 -8.72 -0.77 4.42
C THR A 170 -9.92 -1.70 4.53
N GLU A 171 -9.72 -2.99 4.29
CA GLU A 171 -10.78 -4.00 4.42
C GLU A 171 -11.07 -4.32 5.90
N ALA A 172 -12.29 -4.76 6.17
CA ALA A 172 -12.75 -5.19 7.48
C ALA A 172 -11.82 -6.26 8.08
N TYR A 173 -11.69 -6.24 9.41
CA TYR A 173 -10.77 -7.14 10.11
C TYR A 173 -11.15 -8.61 9.91
N GLN A 174 -10.16 -9.42 9.56
CA GLN A 174 -10.27 -10.87 9.58
C GLN A 174 -8.99 -11.53 10.05
N MET A 175 -9.14 -12.74 10.59
CA MET A 175 -8.01 -13.62 10.90
C MET A 175 -7.88 -14.68 9.81
N ALA A 176 -6.65 -15.18 9.62
CA ALA A 176 -6.43 -16.32 8.75
C ALA A 176 -7.27 -17.53 9.23
N SER A 177 -7.76 -18.30 8.26
CA SER A 177 -8.64 -19.46 8.43
C SER A 177 -8.16 -20.61 7.52
N GLU A 178 -8.88 -21.73 7.49
CA GLU A 178 -8.47 -22.91 6.71
C GLU A 178 -8.26 -22.62 5.22
N VAL A 179 -9.05 -21.72 4.63
CA VAL A 179 -8.90 -21.31 3.22
C VAL A 179 -7.55 -20.63 2.93
N HIS A 180 -6.88 -20.12 3.96
CA HIS A 180 -5.61 -19.41 3.87
C HIS A 180 -4.39 -20.31 4.15
N ALA A 181 -4.60 -21.60 4.41
CA ALA A 181 -3.56 -22.51 4.93
C ALA A 181 -2.54 -22.97 3.87
N SER A 182 -2.94 -23.06 2.60
CA SER A 182 -2.07 -23.43 1.48
C SER A 182 -2.61 -22.88 0.16
N VAL A 183 -1.77 -22.87 -0.88
CA VAL A 183 -2.19 -22.46 -2.25
C VAL A 183 -3.38 -23.29 -2.72
N ALA A 184 -3.33 -24.61 -2.54
CA ALA A 184 -4.41 -25.51 -2.95
C ALA A 184 -5.74 -25.20 -2.22
N ALA A 185 -5.70 -24.92 -0.92
CA ALA A 185 -6.89 -24.54 -0.15
C ALA A 185 -7.45 -23.20 -0.61
N PHE A 186 -6.58 -22.23 -0.90
CA PHE A 186 -6.97 -20.91 -1.37
C PHE A 186 -7.59 -20.96 -2.77
N GLU A 187 -7.00 -21.70 -3.71
CA GLU A 187 -7.55 -21.89 -5.06
C GLU A 187 -8.90 -22.60 -5.06
N GLU A 188 -9.09 -23.61 -4.20
CA GLU A 188 -10.40 -24.24 -4.02
C GLU A 188 -11.42 -23.25 -3.40
N GLY A 189 -10.98 -22.45 -2.43
CA GLY A 189 -11.77 -21.36 -1.87
C GLY A 189 -12.21 -20.34 -2.93
N LEU A 190 -11.31 -19.94 -3.84
CA LEU A 190 -11.65 -19.05 -4.95
C LEU A 190 -12.74 -19.66 -5.85
N LYS A 191 -12.63 -20.94 -6.20
CA LYS A 191 -13.60 -21.65 -7.05
C LYS A 191 -14.98 -21.78 -6.39
N ARG A 192 -14.99 -21.94 -5.06
CA ARG A 192 -16.21 -22.01 -4.25
C ARG A 192 -16.72 -20.65 -3.79
N SER A 193 -16.04 -19.56 -4.16
CA SER A 193 -16.33 -18.20 -3.70
C SER A 193 -16.38 -18.06 -2.18
N ASP A 194 -15.45 -18.73 -1.48
CA ASP A 194 -15.37 -18.74 0.00
C ASP A 194 -15.43 -17.32 0.55
N GLU A 195 -16.33 -17.10 1.50
CA GLU A 195 -16.64 -15.77 2.01
C GLU A 195 -15.46 -15.13 2.76
N ASN A 196 -14.48 -15.91 3.23
CA ASN A 196 -13.30 -15.40 3.93
C ASN A 196 -12.19 -14.90 2.99
N ILE A 197 -12.38 -15.03 1.67
CA ILE A 197 -11.44 -14.45 0.70
C ILE A 197 -11.83 -13.01 0.39
N ALA A 198 -10.98 -12.06 0.77
CA ALA A 198 -11.18 -10.63 0.54
C ALA A 198 -10.68 -10.18 -0.84
N PRO A 199 -11.23 -9.09 -1.44
CA PRO A 199 -10.75 -8.54 -2.70
C PRO A 199 -9.23 -8.38 -2.78
N SER A 200 -8.59 -7.81 -1.76
CA SER A 200 -7.12 -7.62 -1.72
C SER A 200 -6.33 -8.91 -1.90
N GLN A 201 -6.87 -10.04 -1.45
CA GLN A 201 -6.25 -11.35 -1.60
C GLN A 201 -6.41 -11.90 -3.02
N ILE A 202 -7.51 -11.57 -3.71
CA ILE A 202 -7.72 -11.91 -5.13
C ILE A 202 -6.72 -11.14 -5.99
N TYR A 203 -6.48 -9.85 -5.70
CA TYR A 203 -5.43 -9.08 -6.38
C TYR A 203 -4.03 -9.61 -6.08
N ALA A 204 -3.72 -9.94 -4.82
CA ALA A 204 -2.43 -10.53 -4.46
C ALA A 204 -2.20 -11.86 -5.21
N TYR A 205 -3.20 -12.75 -5.22
CA TYR A 205 -3.14 -13.99 -6.00
C TYR A 205 -2.91 -13.74 -7.49
N ALA A 206 -3.72 -12.85 -8.11
CA ALA A 206 -3.60 -12.53 -9.53
C ALA A 206 -2.21 -11.95 -9.88
N ALA A 207 -1.68 -11.08 -9.03
CA ALA A 207 -0.34 -10.52 -9.21
C ALA A 207 0.73 -11.62 -9.16
N LEU A 208 0.72 -12.47 -8.13
CA LEU A 208 1.71 -13.53 -7.95
C LEU A 208 1.67 -14.58 -9.05
N VAL A 209 0.47 -15.00 -9.49
CA VAL A 209 0.30 -15.90 -10.64
C VAL A 209 0.83 -15.27 -11.92
N SER A 210 0.70 -13.94 -12.07
CA SER A 210 1.20 -13.19 -13.22
C SER A 210 2.69 -12.83 -13.14
N GLY A 211 3.42 -13.28 -12.11
CA GLY A 211 4.83 -12.94 -11.93
C GLY A 211 5.08 -11.49 -11.48
N VAL A 212 4.06 -10.79 -10.98
CA VAL A 212 4.10 -9.37 -10.63
C VAL A 212 4.32 -9.20 -9.12
N PRO A 213 5.42 -8.54 -8.69
CA PRO A 213 5.63 -8.14 -7.30
C PRO A 213 4.44 -7.41 -6.69
N PHE A 214 4.08 -7.74 -5.45
CA PHE A 214 2.92 -7.16 -4.78
C PHE A 214 3.29 -6.55 -3.43
N ALA A 215 2.92 -5.30 -3.20
CA ALA A 215 3.03 -4.63 -1.91
C ALA A 215 1.64 -4.27 -1.34
N ASN A 216 1.35 -4.71 -0.12
CA ASN A 216 0.12 -4.33 0.57
C ASN A 216 0.28 -2.98 1.30
N GLY A 217 -0.32 -1.92 0.78
CA GLY A 217 -0.27 -0.58 1.37
C GLY A 217 -1.25 -0.35 2.53
N ALA A 218 -2.15 -1.29 2.80
CA ALA A 218 -3.17 -1.21 3.85
C ALA A 218 -2.96 -2.30 4.91
N PRO A 219 -3.56 -2.21 6.11
CA PRO A 219 -3.29 -3.13 7.22
C PRO A 219 -4.09 -4.46 7.15
N ASN A 220 -4.98 -4.63 6.17
CA ASN A 220 -5.79 -5.84 6.00
C ASN A 220 -4.95 -7.11 5.73
N LEU A 221 -5.55 -8.27 6.03
CA LEU A 221 -4.94 -9.58 5.78
C LEU A 221 -4.89 -9.84 4.27
N SER A 222 -3.68 -9.86 3.71
CA SER A 222 -3.48 -10.03 2.27
C SER A 222 -2.33 -11.01 2.00
N VAL A 223 -1.11 -10.51 1.94
CA VAL A 223 0.10 -11.31 1.67
C VAL A 223 0.65 -12.05 2.90
N ASP A 224 0.21 -11.69 4.10
CA ASP A 224 0.62 -12.23 5.39
C ASP A 224 -0.14 -13.53 5.76
N THR A 225 -0.45 -14.37 4.76
CA THR A 225 -1.09 -15.69 4.92
C THR A 225 -0.15 -16.81 4.48
N PRO A 226 -0.26 -18.03 5.06
CA PRO A 226 0.52 -19.18 4.61
C PRO A 226 0.41 -19.44 3.10
N ALA A 227 -0.80 -19.38 2.54
CA ALA A 227 -1.05 -19.57 1.11
C ALA A 227 -0.31 -18.55 0.23
N MET A 228 -0.35 -17.26 0.57
CA MET A 228 0.34 -16.24 -0.24
C MET A 228 1.86 -16.32 -0.12
N VAL A 229 2.38 -16.67 1.07
CA VAL A 229 3.82 -16.88 1.28
C VAL A 229 4.31 -18.11 0.51
N GLU A 230 3.53 -19.19 0.48
CA GLU A 230 3.79 -20.38 -0.33
C GLU A 230 3.80 -20.02 -1.82
N LEU A 231 2.74 -19.37 -2.33
CA LEU A 231 2.64 -18.97 -3.73
C LEU A 231 3.80 -18.05 -4.17
N ALA A 232 4.13 -17.05 -3.36
CA ALA A 232 5.25 -16.14 -3.62
C ALA A 232 6.58 -16.88 -3.73
N ARG A 233 6.79 -17.92 -2.90
CA ARG A 233 8.00 -18.76 -2.97
C ARG A 233 8.01 -19.67 -4.20
N GLU A 234 6.87 -20.27 -4.55
CA GLU A 234 6.74 -21.13 -5.74
C GLU A 234 6.97 -20.35 -7.03
N ARG A 235 6.47 -19.11 -7.10
CA ARG A 235 6.59 -18.22 -8.27
C ARG A 235 7.88 -17.41 -8.26
N GLU A 236 8.63 -17.44 -7.16
CA GLU A 236 9.79 -16.58 -6.90
C GLU A 236 9.50 -15.08 -7.09
N VAL A 237 8.31 -14.64 -6.64
CA VAL A 237 7.85 -13.25 -6.75
C VAL A 237 7.89 -12.57 -5.39
N PRO A 238 8.51 -11.39 -5.25
CA PRO A 238 8.57 -10.70 -3.97
C PRO A 238 7.21 -10.13 -3.55
N ILE A 239 6.91 -10.31 -2.26
CA ILE A 239 5.79 -9.67 -1.56
C ILE A 239 6.31 -8.71 -0.49
N ALA A 240 5.58 -7.62 -0.25
CA ALA A 240 5.87 -6.67 0.80
C ALA A 240 4.59 -6.19 1.50
N GLY A 241 4.74 -5.69 2.71
CA GLY A 241 3.62 -5.18 3.51
C GLY A 241 3.82 -5.43 5.00
N LYS A 242 2.91 -4.92 5.83
CA LYS A 242 1.68 -4.20 5.47
C LYS A 242 1.60 -2.82 6.11
N ASP A 243 0.71 -1.99 5.57
CA ASP A 243 0.40 -0.63 6.00
C ASP A 243 1.52 0.42 5.78
N PHE A 244 1.19 1.51 5.10
CA PHE A 244 2.14 2.61 4.89
C PHE A 244 2.48 3.33 6.21
N LYS A 245 3.77 3.36 6.55
CA LYS A 245 4.28 4.09 7.72
C LYS A 245 4.63 5.54 7.35
N THR A 246 3.63 6.43 7.34
CA THR A 246 3.76 7.78 6.76
C THR A 246 3.99 8.92 7.77
N GLY A 247 3.24 8.95 8.88
CA GLY A 247 3.21 10.11 9.78
C GLY A 247 3.36 9.75 11.25
N GLN A 248 2.22 9.57 11.95
CA GLN A 248 2.22 9.33 13.40
C GLN A 248 3.03 8.09 13.80
N THR A 249 2.78 6.96 13.15
CA THR A 249 3.53 5.72 13.41
C THR A 249 5.01 5.88 13.06
N PHE A 250 5.36 6.67 12.03
CA PHE A 250 6.75 6.97 11.72
C PHE A 250 7.43 7.70 12.90
N MET A 251 6.82 8.77 13.41
CA MET A 251 7.31 9.50 14.58
C MET A 251 7.46 8.61 15.81
N LYS A 252 6.48 7.73 16.06
CA LYS A 252 6.56 6.73 17.14
C LYS A 252 7.79 5.83 16.99
N THR A 253 8.08 5.37 15.78
CA THR A 253 9.29 4.55 15.49
C THR A 253 10.60 5.34 15.53
N LEU A 254 10.58 6.67 15.56
CA LEU A 254 11.77 7.49 15.81
C LEU A 254 11.97 7.73 17.31
N LEU A 255 10.89 8.02 18.03
CA LEU A 255 10.93 8.39 19.45
C LEU A 255 11.13 7.19 20.37
N ALA A 256 10.38 6.10 20.17
CA ALA A 256 10.42 4.95 21.06
C ALA A 256 11.82 4.30 21.16
N PRO A 257 12.58 4.11 20.05
CA PRO A 257 13.95 3.61 20.17
C PRO A 257 14.87 4.55 20.93
N GLY A 258 14.68 5.88 20.80
CA GLY A 258 15.46 6.88 21.54
C GLY A 258 15.23 6.80 23.05
N LEU A 259 13.97 6.63 23.47
CA LEU A 259 13.60 6.42 24.87
C LEU A 259 14.22 5.12 25.41
N LYS A 260 14.10 4.02 24.67
CA LYS A 260 14.71 2.74 25.02
C LYS A 260 16.24 2.78 25.07
N ALA A 261 16.88 3.48 24.13
CA ALA A 261 18.34 3.62 24.11
C ALA A 261 18.89 4.31 25.37
N ARG A 262 18.03 5.02 26.12
CA ARG A 262 18.35 5.64 27.40
C ARG A 262 17.71 4.92 28.60
N MET A 263 17.06 3.77 28.36
CA MET A 263 16.31 2.99 29.36
C MET A 263 15.31 3.84 30.14
N LEU A 264 14.66 4.79 29.47
CA LEU A 264 13.60 5.59 30.06
C LEU A 264 12.31 4.76 30.03
N GLY A 265 11.76 4.51 31.22
CA GLY A 265 10.50 3.77 31.39
C GLY A 265 9.29 4.57 30.92
N LEU A 266 8.23 3.85 30.56
CA LEU A 266 6.98 4.43 30.08
C LEU A 266 5.82 3.94 30.93
N ARG A 267 4.88 4.84 31.24
CA ARG A 267 3.60 4.48 31.88
C ARG A 267 2.46 4.37 30.88
N GLY A 268 2.50 5.17 29.80
CA GLY A 268 1.48 5.12 28.77
C GLY A 268 1.90 5.85 27.50
N TRP A 269 1.17 5.58 26.43
CA TRP A 269 1.28 6.22 25.12
C TRP A 269 -0.12 6.37 24.54
N TYR A 270 -0.61 7.61 24.42
CA TYR A 270 -1.96 7.89 23.93
C TYR A 270 -1.89 8.50 22.54
N SER A 271 -2.30 7.78 21.51
CA SER A 271 -2.30 8.27 20.13
C SER A 271 -3.72 8.58 19.66
N THR A 272 -4.04 9.84 19.36
CA THR A 272 -5.29 10.21 18.68
C THR A 272 -5.03 10.79 17.30
N ASN A 273 -5.95 10.54 16.37
CA ASN A 273 -5.86 10.96 14.98
C ASN A 273 -7.20 11.57 14.55
N ILE A 274 -7.14 12.65 13.78
CA ILE A 274 -8.32 13.35 13.24
C ILE A 274 -8.14 13.49 11.73
N LEU A 275 -9.07 12.99 10.93
CA LEU A 275 -9.03 13.07 9.46
C LEU A 275 -10.43 13.04 8.85
N GLY A 276 -10.60 13.61 7.66
CA GLY A 276 -11.90 13.83 7.02
C GLY A 276 -12.01 13.33 5.58
N ASN A 277 -11.00 12.63 5.08
CA ASN A 277 -11.00 12.00 3.75
C ASN A 277 -11.75 10.65 3.76
N ARG A 278 -11.79 9.99 2.61
CA ARG A 278 -12.41 8.66 2.44
C ARG A 278 -11.79 7.59 3.34
N ASP A 279 -10.49 7.69 3.65
CA ASP A 279 -9.86 6.79 4.62
C ASP A 279 -10.47 6.97 6.02
N GLY A 280 -10.65 8.22 6.46
CA GLY A 280 -11.36 8.54 7.69
C GLY A 280 -12.79 8.01 7.73
N GLU A 281 -13.54 8.16 6.63
CA GLU A 281 -14.92 7.68 6.53
C GLU A 281 -15.01 6.15 6.65
N VAL A 282 -14.11 5.42 5.99
CA VAL A 282 -14.04 3.96 6.08
C VAL A 282 -13.63 3.52 7.49
N LEU A 283 -12.68 4.22 8.13
CA LEU A 283 -12.19 3.91 9.47
C LEU A 283 -13.14 4.35 10.60
N ASP A 284 -14.23 5.05 10.28
CA ASP A 284 -15.34 5.31 11.22
C ASP A 284 -16.17 4.04 11.47
N ASP A 285 -16.06 3.02 10.60
CA ASP A 285 -16.61 1.68 10.85
C ASP A 285 -15.72 0.91 11.86
N PRO A 286 -16.29 0.41 12.99
CA PRO A 286 -15.54 -0.33 14.00
C PRO A 286 -14.77 -1.55 13.47
N GLU A 287 -15.28 -2.26 12.47
CA GLU A 287 -14.63 -3.46 11.93
C GLU A 287 -13.39 -3.11 11.11
N ASN A 288 -13.47 -2.06 10.28
CA ASN A 288 -12.34 -1.53 9.52
C ASN A 288 -11.32 -0.86 10.47
N PHE A 289 -11.78 -0.15 11.50
CA PHE A 289 -10.93 0.45 12.53
C PHE A 289 -10.08 -0.62 13.26
N LYS A 290 -10.67 -1.79 13.56
CA LYS A 290 -9.97 -2.84 14.31
C LYS A 290 -8.69 -3.30 13.61
N THR A 291 -8.70 -3.39 12.28
CA THR A 291 -7.52 -3.71 11.46
C THR A 291 -6.38 -2.70 11.70
N LYS A 292 -6.71 -1.41 11.72
CA LYS A 292 -5.72 -0.34 11.95
C LYS A 292 -5.24 -0.31 13.40
N GLU A 293 -6.13 -0.53 14.36
CA GLU A 293 -5.82 -0.57 15.79
C GLU A 293 -4.75 -1.64 16.09
N VAL A 294 -4.98 -2.89 15.64
CA VAL A 294 -4.04 -4.01 15.87
C VAL A 294 -2.66 -3.70 15.30
N SER A 295 -2.58 -3.17 14.08
CA SER A 295 -1.29 -2.84 13.43
C SER A 295 -0.51 -1.73 14.17
N LYS A 296 -1.21 -0.75 14.76
CA LYS A 296 -0.59 0.40 15.44
C LYS A 296 -0.17 0.10 16.87
N LEU A 297 -0.79 -0.88 17.53
CA LEU A 297 -0.45 -1.30 18.89
C LEU A 297 0.88 -2.08 18.91
N GLY A 298 1.07 -3.05 18.01
CA GLY A 298 2.21 -3.97 18.07
C GLY A 298 3.61 -3.35 17.85
N VAL A 299 3.70 -2.11 17.35
CA VAL A 299 4.99 -1.46 17.07
C VAL A 299 5.78 -1.14 18.35
N LEU A 300 5.10 -0.76 19.44
CA LEU A 300 5.78 -0.45 20.70
C LEU A 300 6.28 -1.72 21.38
N ASP A 301 5.50 -2.80 21.36
CA ASP A 301 5.91 -4.08 21.96
C ASP A 301 7.22 -4.60 21.35
N THR A 302 7.32 -4.52 20.02
CA THR A 302 8.53 -4.93 19.29
C THR A 302 9.75 -4.08 19.65
N ILE A 303 9.57 -2.75 19.75
CA ILE A 303 10.67 -1.83 20.05
C ILE A 303 11.08 -1.93 21.52
N LEU A 304 10.11 -1.84 22.43
CA LEU A 304 10.34 -1.73 23.87
C LEU A 304 10.71 -3.07 24.50
N GLN A 305 10.19 -4.19 23.98
CA GLN A 305 10.44 -5.55 24.49
C GLN A 305 10.03 -5.70 25.97
N PRO A 306 8.73 -5.58 26.30
CA PRO A 306 8.25 -5.60 27.67
C PRO A 306 8.57 -6.90 28.43
N GLU A 307 8.67 -8.04 27.74
CA GLU A 307 9.09 -9.31 28.34
C GLU A 307 10.55 -9.28 28.84
N LEU A 308 11.41 -8.54 28.15
CA LEU A 308 12.83 -8.41 28.51
C LEU A 308 13.07 -7.29 29.54
N TYR A 309 12.21 -6.28 29.57
CA TYR A 309 12.32 -5.11 30.45
C TYR A 309 11.00 -4.85 31.21
N PRO A 310 10.54 -5.81 32.05
CA PRO A 310 9.22 -5.74 32.67
C PRO A 310 9.07 -4.54 33.63
N GLU A 311 10.14 -4.11 34.30
CA GLU A 311 10.10 -2.96 35.22
C GLU A 311 9.86 -1.62 34.52
N LEU A 312 10.29 -1.51 33.25
CA LEU A 312 10.19 -0.28 32.47
C LEU A 312 8.95 -0.26 31.59
N TYR A 313 8.56 -1.42 31.04
CA TYR A 313 7.60 -1.52 29.95
C TYR A 313 6.51 -2.58 30.14
N GLY A 314 6.56 -3.38 31.21
CA GLY A 314 5.59 -4.47 31.44
C GLY A 314 4.16 -4.01 31.74
N ASN A 315 3.97 -2.72 32.07
CA ASN A 315 2.67 -2.14 32.41
C ASN A 315 2.47 -0.79 31.69
N ILE A 316 2.58 -0.76 30.36
CA ILE A 316 2.31 0.43 29.55
C ILE A 316 0.84 0.44 29.12
N ASP A 317 0.16 1.55 29.38
CA ASP A 317 -1.16 1.83 28.78
C ASP A 317 -1.01 2.42 27.38
N HIS A 318 -1.24 1.62 26.33
CA HIS A 318 -1.19 2.08 24.93
C HIS A 318 -2.60 2.16 24.33
N VAL A 319 -3.03 3.38 24.02
CA VAL A 319 -4.35 3.65 23.43
C VAL A 319 -4.19 4.27 22.06
N VAL A 320 -5.00 3.82 21.09
CA VAL A 320 -5.10 4.42 19.76
C VAL A 320 -6.55 4.80 19.48
N ARG A 321 -6.76 6.02 18.99
CA ARG A 321 -8.05 6.56 18.52
C ARG A 321 -7.91 7.18 17.14
N ILE A 322 -8.93 7.02 16.33
CA ILE A 322 -9.09 7.67 15.03
C ILE A 322 -10.50 8.25 15.03
N ASN A 323 -10.62 9.54 14.71
CA ASN A 323 -11.88 10.26 14.70
C ASN A 323 -12.13 10.83 13.29
N TYR A 324 -13.27 10.47 12.71
CA TYR A 324 -13.69 11.04 11.44
C TYR A 324 -14.22 12.47 11.65
N TYR A 325 -13.60 13.43 10.97
CA TYR A 325 -13.98 14.84 10.99
C TYR A 325 -13.91 15.42 9.57
N PRO A 326 -15.02 15.39 8.81
CA PRO A 326 -15.05 15.74 7.39
C PRO A 326 -14.35 17.05 7.02
N PRO A 327 -14.49 18.16 7.78
CA PRO A 327 -13.84 19.43 7.42
C PRO A 327 -12.31 19.38 7.35
N ARG A 328 -11.66 18.35 7.93
CA ARG A 328 -10.20 18.20 7.86
C ARG A 328 -9.71 17.71 6.50
N GLY A 329 -10.58 17.07 5.70
CA GLY A 329 -10.19 16.44 4.43
C GLY A 329 -9.01 15.48 4.62
N ASP A 330 -8.06 15.50 3.68
CA ASP A 330 -6.86 14.65 3.68
C ASP A 330 -5.77 15.10 4.66
N ASN A 331 -5.89 16.29 5.26
CA ASN A 331 -4.87 16.87 6.11
C ASN A 331 -4.95 16.28 7.54
N LYS A 332 -4.66 14.99 7.67
CA LYS A 332 -4.72 14.25 8.92
C LYS A 332 -3.89 14.91 10.03
N GLU A 333 -4.50 15.07 11.20
CA GLU A 333 -3.86 15.51 12.44
C GLU A 333 -3.54 14.31 13.34
N GLY A 334 -2.43 14.35 14.08
CA GLY A 334 -2.03 13.29 15.01
C GLY A 334 -1.45 13.87 16.28
N TRP A 335 -1.89 13.35 17.42
CA TRP A 335 -1.42 13.72 18.75
C TRP A 335 -0.96 12.46 19.49
N ASP A 336 0.18 12.53 20.17
CA ASP A 336 0.81 11.46 20.96
C ASP A 336 1.19 11.95 22.35
#